data_AF-A0A974ABG7-F1
#
_entry.id   AF-A0A974ABG7-F1
#
_cell.length_a   1.000
_cell.length_b   1.000
_cell.length_c   1.000
_cell.angle_alpha   90.00
_cell.angle_beta   90.00
_cell.angle_gamma   90.00
#
_symmetry.space_group_name_H-M   'P 1'
#
loop_
_entity.id
_entity.type
_entity.pdbx_description
1 polymer ?
#
loop_
_entity_poly.entity_id
_entity_poly.type
_entity_poly.pdbx_seq_one_letter_code
_entity_poly.pdbx_strand_id
1 'polypeptide(L)'
;MVVARNSTESLKRQGRTGFVRSWVASGDAGSRSLRRRLIAVLRQAHRRLGVKRDRLGLGSLGAGGAVGALLVVMGIMIPQAAFAQVAIGNGVLSNPANCTNPTAATAGSTAIGCGAHAAGATATAIGANTNANGQNSLAIGDSNSATGDGSIIVGYSNSVNGLNAIGMGVFANATGTNALAIGGNAHSTGDGSSSFGVNTTANGVGALALGSTASASGGASIAIGLSSAASSLNGSGTAIGVSSKANAGAGGGSPIAIGTNANASGTAPAGFTFEAVALGTGSTATGAWSTSVGPSASATGTGASAFGTSATASANQATAVGNGATASAVGTAAVGYLANASGSNAAAFGIQSAASGISSLAAGNLAKASADFAVALGNQAQALSTGGSVAIGSGAIVNNAATGGIALGNNAASAGISSIATGVGASAAGTSSLAIGTSSNASAAASTAVGNTAVASGINASSFGSGANAIGNNSLAAGVSASAGGIGSTALGIGAVTTAGAQGAVALGSSATSSGINSIYIGSRSVGAGASAQNAIAVGTDVRASQVDATAIGHVAIASGVSATAVGSNALATATNDVALGFNAVTNGALNGGSGGRDRAGK
;
A
#
# COMPACT_ATOMS: atom_id res chain seq x y z
N MET A 1 42.89 -21.37 6.55
CA MET A 1 44.19 -21.15 5.87
C MET A 1 43.82 -20.59 4.49
N VAL A 2 43.90 -19.31 4.14
CA VAL A 2 44.79 -18.18 4.47
C VAL A 2 43.95 -16.87 4.56
N VAL A 3 43.85 -16.26 5.75
CA VAL A 3 44.34 -14.91 6.18
C VAL A 3 43.74 -13.66 5.49
N ALA A 4 42.66 -13.15 6.09
CA ALA A 4 42.37 -11.82 6.64
C ALA A 4 43.15 -10.51 6.27
N ARG A 5 42.32 -9.47 5.98
CA ARG A 5 42.20 -8.11 6.58
C ARG A 5 42.67 -6.85 5.80
N ASN A 6 41.68 -5.94 5.65
CA ASN A 6 41.66 -4.46 5.80
C ASN A 6 42.61 -3.61 4.95
N SER A 7 42.35 -2.36 4.53
CA SER A 7 41.24 -1.39 4.46
C SER A 7 41.98 -0.06 4.17
N THR A 8 41.51 0.82 3.26
CA THR A 8 41.56 2.29 3.43
C THR A 8 41.06 3.02 2.18
N GLU A 9 40.45 4.17 2.45
CA GLU A 9 39.65 5.03 1.60
C GLU A 9 40.43 5.73 0.46
N SER A 10 39.71 6.08 -0.61
CA SER A 10 40.04 7.26 -1.41
C SER A 10 38.74 7.98 -1.78
N LEU A 11 38.45 9.06 -1.05
CA LEU A 11 37.43 10.06 -1.35
C LEU A 11 37.76 10.77 -2.68
N LYS A 12 37.13 10.36 -3.78
CA LYS A 12 37.10 11.18 -5.01
C LYS A 12 36.05 12.28 -4.85
N ARG A 13 36.51 13.51 -4.61
CA ARG A 13 35.75 14.74 -4.89
C ARG A 13 35.35 14.76 -6.37
N GLN A 14 34.07 14.64 -6.67
CA GLN A 14 33.52 15.04 -7.98
C GLN A 14 32.81 16.39 -7.83
N GLY A 15 33.31 17.36 -8.60
CA GLY A 15 32.86 18.75 -8.60
C GLY A 15 31.48 18.93 -9.22
N ARG A 16 30.79 19.97 -8.73
CA ARG A 16 29.51 20.50 -9.21
C ARG A 16 29.63 20.97 -10.67
N THR A 17 29.11 20.22 -11.63
CA THR A 17 28.63 20.76 -12.92
C THR A 17 27.72 19.73 -13.60
N GLY A 18 26.39 19.89 -13.50
CA GLY A 18 25.47 18.87 -14.03
C GLY A 18 24.06 19.33 -14.39
N PHE A 19 23.83 20.61 -14.71
CA PHE A 19 22.48 21.09 -15.08
C PHE A 19 22.33 21.62 -16.52
N VAL A 20 23.41 21.80 -17.28
CA VAL A 20 23.33 22.53 -18.58
C VAL A 20 23.62 21.68 -19.82
N ARG A 21 24.00 20.40 -19.69
CA ARG A 21 24.47 19.60 -20.85
C ARG A 21 23.45 18.71 -21.57
N SER A 22 22.14 18.78 -21.29
CA SER A 22 21.16 17.95 -22.03
C SER A 22 20.31 18.68 -23.09
N TRP A 23 20.42 20.01 -23.25
CA TRP A 23 19.45 20.76 -24.07
C TRP A 23 19.92 21.18 -25.47
N VAL A 24 21.18 20.99 -25.82
CA VAL A 24 21.67 21.26 -27.19
C VAL A 24 22.71 20.21 -27.58
N ALA A 25 22.23 19.07 -28.06
CA ALA A 25 23.05 18.16 -28.84
C ALA A 25 22.78 18.43 -30.33
N SER A 26 23.85 18.78 -31.06
CA SER A 26 24.00 18.79 -32.52
C SER A 26 22.94 19.53 -33.35
N GLY A 27 23.30 20.68 -33.91
CA GLY A 27 22.56 21.26 -35.03
C GLY A 27 23.04 22.66 -35.39
N ASP A 28 23.47 22.84 -36.64
CA ASP A 28 23.94 24.10 -37.20
C ASP A 28 23.03 25.30 -36.88
N ALA A 29 23.68 26.42 -36.54
CA ALA A 29 23.07 27.68 -36.11
C ALA A 29 22.14 28.34 -37.17
N GLY A 30 21.99 27.75 -38.36
CA GLY A 30 21.13 28.20 -39.44
C GLY A 30 19.77 27.49 -39.57
N SER A 31 19.47 26.45 -38.78
CA SER A 31 18.26 25.66 -39.01
C SER A 31 16.97 26.40 -38.61
N ARG A 32 16.10 26.67 -39.60
CA ARG A 32 14.78 27.33 -39.40
C ARG A 32 13.88 26.57 -38.42
N SER A 33 14.07 25.26 -38.27
CA SER A 33 13.33 24.40 -37.34
C SER A 33 13.68 24.70 -35.88
N LEU A 34 14.93 24.99 -35.57
CA LEU A 34 15.40 25.29 -34.20
C LEU A 34 14.91 26.67 -33.74
N ARG A 35 14.90 27.68 -34.63
CA ARG A 35 14.21 28.96 -34.36
C ARG A 35 12.72 28.80 -34.12
N ARG A 36 12.03 27.94 -34.88
CA ARG A 36 10.59 27.69 -34.67
C ARG A 36 10.31 27.02 -33.32
N ARG A 37 11.16 26.09 -32.89
CA ARG A 37 11.04 25.42 -31.57
C ARG A 37 11.36 26.38 -30.43
N LEU A 38 12.39 27.21 -30.57
CA LEU A 38 12.71 28.26 -29.59
C LEU A 38 11.58 29.29 -29.45
N ILE A 39 11.01 29.74 -30.58
CA ILE A 39 9.87 30.68 -30.58
C ILE A 39 8.60 30.02 -30.03
N ALA A 40 8.39 28.72 -30.26
CA ALA A 40 7.27 27.99 -29.67
C ALA A 40 7.40 27.88 -28.14
N VAL A 41 8.61 27.59 -27.64
CA VAL A 41 8.91 27.55 -26.21
C VAL A 41 8.78 28.94 -25.59
N LEU A 42 9.27 30.00 -26.23
CA LEU A 42 9.07 31.38 -25.78
C LEU A 42 7.59 31.79 -25.81
N ARG A 43 6.79 31.34 -26.77
CA ARG A 43 5.34 31.56 -26.78
C ARG A 43 4.60 30.75 -25.70
N GLN A 44 5.12 29.60 -25.29
CA GLN A 44 4.59 28.83 -24.15
C GLN A 44 5.01 29.45 -22.82
N ALA A 45 6.24 29.94 -22.70
CA ALA A 45 6.70 30.71 -21.55
C ALA A 45 5.91 32.02 -21.41
N HIS A 46 5.63 32.73 -22.51
CA HIS A 46 4.80 33.93 -22.52
C HIS A 46 3.33 33.65 -22.15
N ARG A 47 2.82 32.45 -22.45
CA ARG A 47 1.49 32.00 -22.01
C ARG A 47 1.44 31.55 -20.54
N ARG A 48 2.56 31.07 -19.98
CA ARG A 48 2.67 30.64 -18.58
C ARG A 48 3.08 31.77 -17.62
N LEU A 49 3.76 32.82 -18.12
CA LEU A 49 4.19 33.99 -17.34
C LEU A 49 3.18 35.14 -17.31
N GLY A 50 2.03 35.00 -17.99
CA GLY A 50 0.84 35.81 -17.70
C GLY A 50 0.99 37.34 -17.79
N VAL A 51 1.91 37.89 -18.59
CA VAL A 51 1.97 39.35 -18.79
C VAL A 51 1.06 39.73 -19.96
N LYS A 52 -0.23 39.88 -19.66
CA LYS A 52 -1.14 40.71 -20.47
C LYS A 52 -1.13 42.12 -19.87
N ARG A 53 -0.62 43.10 -20.62
CA ARG A 53 -0.88 44.51 -20.35
C ARG A 53 -2.25 44.86 -20.94
N ASP A 54 -3.30 44.45 -20.26
CA ASP A 54 -4.64 44.95 -20.51
C ASP A 54 -5.06 45.78 -19.28
N ARG A 55 -5.17 47.09 -19.51
CA ARG A 55 -5.89 48.11 -18.74
C ARG A 55 -6.54 47.60 -17.43
N LEU A 56 -5.85 47.78 -16.30
CA LEU A 56 -6.50 47.74 -14.99
C LEU A 56 -7.28 49.04 -14.79
N GLY A 57 -8.54 49.02 -15.22
CA GLY A 57 -9.55 49.86 -14.62
C GLY A 57 -9.64 49.55 -13.13
N LEU A 58 -9.70 50.61 -12.32
CA LEU A 58 -10.10 50.54 -10.92
C LEU A 58 -11.48 49.85 -10.85
N GLY A 59 -11.49 48.65 -10.30
CA GLY A 59 -12.71 48.01 -9.81
C GLY A 59 -13.10 48.66 -8.49
N SER A 60 -14.20 49.41 -8.55
CA SER A 60 -14.96 49.96 -7.43
C SER A 60 -15.30 48.90 -6.37
N LEU A 61 -14.95 49.19 -5.11
CA LEU A 61 -15.62 48.65 -3.93
C LEU A 61 -16.48 49.77 -3.35
N GLY A 62 -17.76 49.45 -3.16
CA GLY A 62 -18.84 50.42 -3.03
C GLY A 62 -18.87 51.22 -1.74
N ALA A 63 -19.38 52.43 -1.87
CA ALA A 63 -20.20 53.08 -0.85
C ALA A 63 -21.33 53.79 -1.61
N GLY A 64 -22.57 53.45 -1.27
CA GLY A 64 -23.75 54.12 -1.79
C GLY A 64 -23.92 55.50 -1.15
N GLY A 65 -24.67 56.37 -1.84
CA GLY A 65 -25.37 57.48 -1.19
C GLY A 65 -24.94 58.88 -1.59
N ALA A 66 -25.63 59.36 -2.64
CA ALA A 66 -26.27 60.68 -2.70
C ALA A 66 -25.50 61.91 -3.27
N VAL A 67 -26.15 62.41 -4.33
CA VAL A 67 -26.28 63.80 -4.85
C VAL A 67 -25.08 64.44 -5.55
N GLY A 68 -25.29 64.76 -6.83
CA GLY A 68 -24.37 65.53 -7.67
C GLY A 68 -24.68 67.02 -7.72
N ALA A 69 -23.69 67.79 -8.16
CA ALA A 69 -23.81 68.90 -9.11
C ALA A 69 -22.41 69.40 -9.53
N LEU A 70 -22.13 69.28 -10.83
CA LEU A 70 -21.51 70.26 -11.73
C LEU A 70 -20.49 71.29 -11.18
N LEU A 71 -19.22 71.23 -11.61
CA LEU A 71 -18.65 72.22 -12.55
C LEU A 71 -17.24 71.79 -13.02
N VAL A 72 -17.04 71.85 -14.34
CA VAL A 72 -15.75 71.72 -15.02
C VAL A 72 -15.10 73.10 -15.07
N VAL A 73 -13.87 73.24 -14.55
CA VAL A 73 -12.87 74.19 -15.06
C VAL A 73 -11.53 73.47 -15.16
N MET A 74 -11.09 73.23 -16.39
CA MET A 74 -9.71 72.87 -16.72
C MET A 74 -8.86 74.15 -16.64
N GLY A 75 -7.83 74.13 -15.79
CA GLY A 75 -6.83 75.19 -15.69
C GLY A 75 -5.47 74.62 -15.33
N ILE A 76 -4.65 74.40 -16.35
CA ILE A 76 -3.17 74.48 -16.37
C ILE A 76 -2.46 73.92 -15.12
N MET A 77 -1.99 72.66 -15.20
CA MET A 77 -0.95 72.15 -14.31
C MET A 77 0.38 72.84 -14.61
N ILE A 78 0.87 73.61 -13.64
CA ILE A 78 2.30 73.97 -13.53
C ILE A 78 2.89 73.01 -12.48
N PRO A 79 4.04 72.35 -12.72
CA PRO A 79 4.70 71.61 -11.65
C PRO A 79 5.21 72.64 -10.63
N GLN A 80 4.53 72.76 -9.50
CA GLN A 80 5.08 73.51 -8.37
C GLN A 80 6.13 72.64 -7.67
N ALA A 81 7.36 73.15 -7.61
CA ALA A 81 8.39 72.61 -6.74
C ALA A 81 7.92 72.73 -5.29
N ALA A 82 7.67 71.59 -4.64
CA ALA A 82 7.43 71.54 -3.21
C ALA A 82 8.74 71.83 -2.48
N PHE A 83 8.91 73.06 -2.00
CA PHE A 83 10.02 73.42 -1.13
C PHE A 83 9.75 72.87 0.27
N ALA A 84 10.69 72.06 0.79
CA ALA A 84 10.62 71.54 2.15
C ALA A 84 10.84 72.66 3.18
N GLN A 85 9.84 72.93 4.02
CA GLN A 85 10.01 73.76 5.21
C GLN A 85 10.60 72.91 6.34
N VAL A 86 11.61 73.47 6.99
CA VAL A 86 12.25 72.88 8.16
C VAL A 86 11.70 73.57 9.39
N ALA A 87 10.88 72.87 10.19
CA ALA A 87 10.59 73.26 11.56
C ALA A 87 11.51 72.45 12.48
N ILE A 88 12.57 73.11 12.94
CA ILE A 88 13.38 72.68 14.08
C ILE A 88 12.85 73.48 15.27
N GLY A 89 12.66 72.83 16.43
CA GLY A 89 11.96 73.35 17.60
C GLY A 89 11.94 74.89 17.81
N ASN A 90 10.77 75.40 18.21
CA ASN A 90 10.45 76.79 18.58
C ASN A 90 10.42 77.87 17.47
N GLY A 91 10.31 77.55 16.17
CA GLY A 91 10.03 78.59 15.15
C GLY A 91 9.65 78.08 13.75
N VAL A 92 8.71 78.76 13.10
CA VAL A 92 8.27 78.50 11.71
C VAL A 92 9.08 79.37 10.74
N LEU A 93 9.82 78.77 9.81
CA LEU A 93 10.45 79.49 8.69
C LEU A 93 9.50 79.51 7.48
N SER A 94 8.88 80.68 7.28
CA SER A 94 8.26 81.24 6.07
C SER A 94 7.35 80.33 5.23
N ASN A 95 6.08 80.72 5.15
CA ASN A 95 4.98 80.13 4.38
C ASN A 95 4.77 80.81 3.01
N PRO A 96 5.10 80.16 1.87
CA PRO A 96 4.64 80.56 0.55
C PRO A 96 3.70 79.52 -0.13
N ALA A 97 3.23 78.48 0.56
CA ALA A 97 2.36 77.45 -0.01
C ALA A 97 1.08 77.25 0.82
N ASN A 98 -0.09 77.14 0.18
CA ASN A 98 -1.40 76.87 0.83
C ASN A 98 -1.44 75.48 1.48
N CYS A 99 -0.79 75.35 2.61
CA CYS A 99 -0.35 74.09 3.18
C CYS A 99 -0.37 74.25 4.71
N THR A 100 -0.78 73.20 5.43
CA THR A 100 -0.76 73.21 6.90
C THR A 100 0.69 73.25 7.39
N ASN A 101 1.01 74.14 8.33
CA ASN A 101 2.37 74.29 8.83
C ASN A 101 2.83 73.00 9.55
N PRO A 102 4.10 72.57 9.37
CA PRO A 102 4.68 71.50 10.19
C PRO A 102 4.64 71.89 11.67
N THR A 103 4.38 70.92 12.55
CA THR A 103 4.27 71.11 13.99
C THR A 103 5.19 70.15 14.75
N ALA A 104 6.19 70.69 15.42
CA ALA A 104 7.01 69.97 16.41
C ALA A 104 6.50 70.36 17.82
N ALA A 105 5.68 69.51 18.45
CA ALA A 105 4.89 69.89 19.63
C ALA A 105 5.65 69.77 20.97
N THR A 106 6.80 69.10 21.00
CA THR A 106 7.54 68.81 22.23
C THR A 106 9.04 69.07 22.06
N ALA A 107 9.76 69.19 23.18
CA ALA A 107 11.20 69.44 23.16
C ALA A 107 11.96 68.29 22.45
N GLY A 108 12.86 68.66 21.54
CA GLY A 108 13.67 67.72 20.76
C GLY A 108 12.96 67.04 19.59
N SER A 109 11.68 67.33 19.33
CA SER A 109 11.00 66.81 18.14
C SER A 109 11.34 67.61 16.88
N THR A 110 11.28 66.95 15.72
CA THR A 110 11.59 67.52 14.40
C THR A 110 10.42 67.27 13.46
N ALA A 111 9.92 68.32 12.79
CA ALA A 111 8.86 68.21 11.80
C ALA A 111 9.27 68.93 10.50
N ILE A 112 9.29 68.21 9.38
CA ILE A 112 9.73 68.74 8.08
C ILE A 112 8.70 68.36 7.03
N GLY A 113 8.15 69.33 6.30
CA GLY A 113 7.17 69.09 5.22
C GLY A 113 5.72 69.48 5.57
N CYS A 114 4.87 69.53 4.55
CA CYS A 114 3.52 70.05 4.66
C CYS A 114 2.64 69.20 5.58
N GLY A 115 2.09 69.77 6.64
CA GLY A 115 1.24 69.03 7.59
C GLY A 115 1.97 67.95 8.40
N ALA A 116 3.31 67.94 8.41
CA ALA A 116 4.07 67.03 9.26
C ALA A 116 3.84 67.35 10.74
N HIS A 117 3.49 66.36 11.56
CA HIS A 117 3.17 66.54 12.97
C HIS A 117 4.01 65.59 13.83
N ALA A 118 4.99 66.13 14.55
CA ALA A 118 5.81 65.39 15.52
C ALA A 118 5.36 65.74 16.94
N ALA A 119 4.39 64.97 17.46
CA ALA A 119 3.79 65.20 18.77
C ALA A 119 4.60 64.56 19.91
N GLY A 120 5.19 63.39 19.67
CA GLY A 120 5.92 62.65 20.70
C GLY A 120 7.25 63.31 21.08
N ALA A 121 7.67 63.15 22.35
CA ALA A 121 8.96 63.65 22.81
C ALA A 121 10.10 63.05 21.97
N THR A 122 11.00 63.90 21.46
CA THR A 122 12.10 63.50 20.55
C THR A 122 11.66 62.79 19.24
N ALA A 123 10.38 62.91 18.85
CA ALA A 123 9.87 62.29 17.63
C ALA A 123 10.34 63.05 16.38
N THR A 124 10.47 62.34 15.26
CA THR A 124 10.87 62.92 13.97
C THR A 124 9.83 62.61 12.91
N ALA A 125 9.20 63.63 12.32
CA ALA A 125 8.26 63.52 11.22
C ALA A 125 8.81 64.25 9.98
N ILE A 126 8.99 63.54 8.86
CA ILE A 126 9.55 64.08 7.62
C ILE A 126 8.67 63.67 6.44
N GLY A 127 7.99 64.66 5.85
CA GLY A 127 7.21 64.56 4.63
C GLY A 127 5.74 64.95 4.83
N ALA A 128 4.92 64.83 3.79
CA ALA A 128 3.59 65.42 3.79
C ALA A 128 2.60 64.62 4.66
N ASN A 129 1.84 65.29 5.54
CA ASN A 129 0.81 64.70 6.39
C ASN A 129 1.28 63.52 7.26
N THR A 130 2.57 63.44 7.60
CA THR A 130 3.11 62.38 8.45
C THR A 130 2.95 62.75 9.93
N ASN A 131 2.44 61.82 10.74
CA ASN A 131 2.25 61.96 12.19
C ASN A 131 3.23 61.04 12.95
N ALA A 132 4.11 61.61 13.75
CA ALA A 132 4.98 60.90 14.69
C ALA A 132 4.56 61.25 16.13
N ASN A 133 3.59 60.51 16.65
CA ASN A 133 2.92 60.79 17.93
C ASN A 133 3.52 60.02 19.12
N GLY A 134 4.16 58.87 18.88
CA GLY A 134 4.84 58.12 19.93
C GLY A 134 6.14 58.80 20.37
N GLN A 135 6.55 58.63 21.62
CA GLN A 135 7.86 59.06 22.09
C GLN A 135 8.97 58.36 21.30
N ASN A 136 10.03 59.07 20.95
CA ASN A 136 11.16 58.54 20.18
C ASN A 136 10.77 57.94 18.81
N SER A 137 9.57 58.25 18.29
CA SER A 137 9.09 57.69 17.02
C SER A 137 9.69 58.40 15.80
N LEU A 138 9.79 57.67 14.69
CA LEU A 138 10.27 58.18 13.40
C LEU A 138 9.22 57.92 12.31
N ALA A 139 8.76 58.98 11.63
CA ALA A 139 7.90 58.90 10.47
C ALA A 139 8.50 59.61 9.26
N ILE A 140 8.69 58.89 8.15
CA ILE A 140 9.25 59.44 6.90
C ILE A 140 8.37 59.06 5.71
N GLY A 141 7.96 60.04 4.89
CA GLY A 141 7.24 59.83 3.63
C GLY A 141 5.95 60.63 3.55
N ASP A 142 4.83 60.00 3.16
CA ASP A 142 3.56 60.70 3.00
C ASP A 142 2.42 59.97 3.73
N SER A 143 1.60 60.72 4.46
CA SER A 143 0.38 60.26 5.16
C SER A 143 0.60 59.09 6.14
N ASN A 144 1.80 59.00 6.72
CA ASN A 144 2.13 57.95 7.69
C ASN A 144 1.64 58.31 9.10
N SER A 145 1.27 57.31 9.90
CA SER A 145 0.88 57.47 11.31
C SER A 145 1.69 56.55 12.21
N ALA A 146 2.70 57.07 12.89
CA ALA A 146 3.50 56.40 13.92
C ALA A 146 3.03 56.83 15.32
N THR A 147 2.16 56.04 15.95
CA THR A 147 1.63 56.37 17.29
C THR A 147 2.22 55.54 18.41
N GLY A 148 2.89 54.43 18.11
CA GLY A 148 3.59 53.63 19.11
C GLY A 148 4.90 54.28 19.55
N ASP A 149 5.23 54.19 20.84
CA ASP A 149 6.54 54.64 21.35
C ASP A 149 7.68 53.81 20.73
N GLY A 150 8.79 54.46 20.38
CA GLY A 150 9.94 53.84 19.71
C GLY A 150 9.64 53.29 18.31
N SER A 151 8.49 53.62 17.71
CA SER A 151 8.10 53.10 16.40
C SER A 151 8.85 53.75 15.23
N ILE A 152 9.04 52.98 14.15
CA ILE A 152 9.69 53.44 12.92
C ILE A 152 8.75 53.21 11.75
N ILE A 153 8.47 54.25 10.96
CA ILE A 153 7.61 54.18 9.79
C ILE A 153 8.23 54.88 8.57
N VAL A 154 8.29 54.18 7.43
CA VAL A 154 8.85 54.73 6.18
C VAL A 154 7.98 54.36 4.97
N GLY A 155 7.49 55.36 4.23
CA GLY A 155 6.80 55.14 2.95
C GLY A 155 5.50 55.92 2.80
N TYR A 156 4.44 55.29 2.29
CA TYR A 156 3.17 55.95 1.96
C TYR A 156 1.98 55.32 2.69
N SER A 157 1.20 56.15 3.39
CA SER A 157 -0.08 55.77 4.05
C SER A 157 0.02 54.56 4.98
N ASN A 158 1.12 54.43 5.71
CA ASN A 158 1.32 53.34 6.66
C ASN A 158 0.75 53.71 8.05
N SER A 159 0.40 52.70 8.85
CA SER A 159 -0.10 52.85 10.22
C SER A 159 0.70 51.96 11.19
N VAL A 160 1.53 52.55 12.05
CA VAL A 160 2.39 51.84 12.99
C VAL A 160 2.07 52.31 14.40
N ASN A 161 1.31 51.51 15.13
CA ASN A 161 0.73 51.89 16.42
C ASN A 161 1.25 51.02 17.58
N GLY A 162 1.99 49.95 17.29
CA GLY A 162 2.59 49.11 18.31
C GLY A 162 3.84 49.72 18.94
N LEU A 163 4.06 49.47 20.22
CA LEU A 163 5.31 49.81 20.92
C LEU A 163 6.49 49.11 20.25
N ASN A 164 7.56 49.84 19.95
CA ASN A 164 8.76 49.35 19.23
C ASN A 164 8.46 48.71 17.86
N ALA A 165 7.32 49.03 17.24
CA ALA A 165 6.92 48.44 15.97
C ALA A 165 7.57 49.14 14.78
N ILE A 166 7.75 48.42 13.67
CA ILE A 166 8.36 48.93 12.44
C ILE A 166 7.43 48.65 11.27
N GLY A 167 7.10 49.70 10.50
CA GLY A 167 6.31 49.61 9.27
C GLY A 167 7.03 50.26 8.08
N MET A 168 7.21 49.53 6.99
CA MET A 168 7.87 50.09 5.80
C MET A 168 7.13 49.69 4.53
N GLY A 169 6.88 50.64 3.62
CA GLY A 169 6.27 50.37 2.33
C GLY A 169 5.02 51.22 2.07
N VAL A 170 3.96 50.58 1.61
CA VAL A 170 2.71 51.24 1.20
C VAL A 170 1.55 50.54 1.89
N PHE A 171 0.77 51.26 2.70
CA PHE A 171 -0.32 50.68 3.51
C PHE A 171 0.13 49.56 4.48
N ALA A 172 1.38 49.56 4.91
CA ALA A 172 1.86 48.67 5.97
C ALA A 172 1.18 49.03 7.30
N ASN A 173 0.75 48.01 8.04
CA ASN A 173 0.01 48.13 9.28
C ASN A 173 0.66 47.28 10.38
N ALA A 174 1.34 47.90 11.35
CA ALA A 174 1.99 47.23 12.47
C ALA A 174 1.44 47.72 13.81
N THR A 175 0.52 46.97 14.41
CA THR A 175 -0.16 47.34 15.66
C THR A 175 0.27 46.54 16.87
N GLY A 176 0.89 45.38 16.68
CA GLY A 176 1.41 44.57 17.78
C GLY A 176 2.68 45.18 18.38
N THR A 177 2.92 44.90 19.66
CA THR A 177 4.19 45.26 20.33
C THR A 177 5.34 44.53 19.66
N ASN A 178 6.45 45.22 19.36
CA ASN A 178 7.59 44.68 18.61
C ASN A 178 7.23 44.10 17.22
N ALA A 179 6.11 44.51 16.63
CA ALA A 179 5.68 43.99 15.34
C ALA A 179 6.49 44.59 14.17
N LEU A 180 6.68 43.80 13.11
CA LEU A 180 7.39 44.20 11.89
C LEU A 180 6.49 44.02 10.67
N ALA A 181 6.14 45.07 9.95
CA ALA A 181 5.37 44.99 8.69
C ALA A 181 6.13 45.66 7.54
N ILE A 182 6.63 44.88 6.58
CA ILE A 182 7.38 45.40 5.44
C ILE A 182 6.72 44.98 4.12
N GLY A 183 6.34 45.97 3.31
CA GLY A 183 5.86 45.79 1.95
C GLY A 183 4.51 46.46 1.69
N GLY A 184 3.83 46.02 0.63
CA GLY A 184 2.54 46.60 0.23
C GLY A 184 1.39 45.93 0.97
N ASN A 185 0.63 46.67 1.77
CA ASN A 185 -0.52 46.14 2.51
C ASN A 185 -0.15 44.98 3.47
N ALA A 186 1.05 45.04 4.05
CA ALA A 186 1.55 44.07 5.02
C ALA A 186 0.95 44.35 6.41
N HIS A 187 0.35 43.35 7.05
CA HIS A 187 -0.34 43.49 8.34
C HIS A 187 0.32 42.63 9.42
N SER A 188 0.88 43.26 10.45
CA SER A 188 1.47 42.59 11.63
C SER A 188 0.77 43.08 12.89
N THR A 189 -0.30 42.40 13.28
CA THR A 189 -1.18 42.84 14.38
C THR A 189 -0.96 42.09 15.69
N GLY A 190 -0.33 40.92 15.65
CA GLY A 190 0.06 40.18 16.86
C GLY A 190 1.35 40.71 17.48
N ASP A 191 1.50 40.59 18.80
CA ASP A 191 2.74 40.96 19.48
C ASP A 191 3.91 40.09 18.99
N GLY A 192 5.06 40.70 18.70
CA GLY A 192 6.24 40.05 18.13
C GLY A 192 6.04 39.47 16.73
N SER A 193 4.92 39.77 16.06
CA SER A 193 4.61 39.24 14.73
C SER A 193 5.40 39.94 13.63
N SER A 194 5.70 39.22 12.56
CA SER A 194 6.45 39.74 11.41
C SER A 194 5.74 39.39 10.11
N SER A 195 5.53 40.39 9.25
CA SER A 195 4.98 40.22 7.92
C SER A 195 5.87 40.90 6.89
N PHE A 196 6.20 40.18 5.81
CA PHE A 196 7.07 40.66 4.74
C PHE A 196 6.52 40.26 3.37
N GLY A 197 6.21 41.26 2.55
CA GLY A 197 5.74 41.10 1.18
C GLY A 197 4.47 41.87 0.87
N VAL A 198 3.63 41.35 -0.02
CA VAL A 198 2.42 42.05 -0.49
C VAL A 198 1.16 41.33 -0.02
N ASN A 199 0.25 42.05 0.63
CA ASN A 199 -0.96 41.50 1.23
C ASN A 199 -0.68 40.38 2.26
N THR A 200 0.41 40.48 3.00
CA THR A 200 0.73 39.53 4.07
C THR A 200 -0.04 39.83 5.34
N THR A 201 -0.32 38.81 6.14
CA THR A 201 -1.04 38.96 7.41
C THR A 201 -0.41 38.08 8.47
N ALA A 202 0.14 38.68 9.53
CA ALA A 202 0.64 38.02 10.72
C ALA A 202 -0.16 38.53 11.93
N ASN A 203 -1.21 37.79 12.31
CA ASN A 203 -2.13 38.20 13.39
C ASN A 203 -1.89 37.43 14.70
N GLY A 204 -1.24 36.27 14.63
CA GLY A 204 -0.88 35.53 15.83
C GLY A 204 0.30 36.17 16.57
N VAL A 205 0.31 36.06 17.90
CA VAL A 205 1.47 36.44 18.72
C VAL A 205 2.69 35.63 18.27
N GLY A 206 3.80 36.30 17.94
CA GLY A 206 5.03 35.69 17.44
C GLY A 206 4.91 35.06 16.04
N ALA A 207 3.85 35.35 15.28
CA ALA A 207 3.64 34.76 13.96
C ALA A 207 4.55 35.36 12.88
N LEU A 208 4.89 34.58 11.86
CA LEU A 208 5.67 35.00 10.70
C LEU A 208 4.90 34.75 9.39
N ALA A 209 4.65 35.80 8.61
CA ALA A 209 4.08 35.71 7.27
C ALA A 209 5.04 36.29 6.21
N LEU A 210 5.56 35.46 5.30
CA LEU A 210 6.53 35.85 4.29
C LEU A 210 6.07 35.43 2.89
N GLY A 211 5.85 36.39 1.99
CA GLY A 211 5.45 36.12 0.61
C GLY A 211 4.39 37.09 0.09
N SER A 212 3.69 36.73 -0.98
CA SER A 212 2.46 37.44 -1.35
C SER A 212 1.27 36.66 -0.81
N THR A 213 0.29 37.36 -0.23
CA THR A 213 -0.95 36.75 0.33
C THR A 213 -0.71 35.68 1.40
N ALA A 214 0.49 35.63 2.00
CA ALA A 214 0.81 34.72 3.09
C ALA A 214 0.07 35.13 4.37
N SER A 215 -0.56 34.18 5.06
CA SER A 215 -1.37 34.43 6.26
C SER A 215 -0.98 33.51 7.40
N ALA A 216 -0.48 34.09 8.49
CA ALA A 216 -0.11 33.42 9.74
C ALA A 216 -0.99 33.98 10.88
N SER A 217 -2.12 33.31 11.15
CA SER A 217 -3.13 33.78 12.11
C SER A 217 -3.14 33.01 13.43
N GLY A 218 -2.41 31.90 13.53
CA GLY A 218 -2.21 31.16 14.79
C GLY A 218 -1.03 31.69 15.62
N GLY A 219 -1.03 31.42 16.93
CA GLY A 219 0.10 31.76 17.81
C GLY A 219 1.39 31.07 17.37
N ALA A 220 2.48 31.83 17.27
CA ALA A 220 3.79 31.39 16.76
C ALA A 220 3.72 30.62 15.42
N SER A 221 2.68 30.89 14.61
CA SER A 221 2.50 30.24 13.31
C SER A 221 3.45 30.81 12.26
N ILE A 222 3.84 29.97 11.31
CA ILE A 222 4.76 30.33 10.23
C ILE A 222 4.05 30.07 8.90
N ALA A 223 3.94 31.09 8.05
CA ALA A 223 3.42 30.99 6.68
C ALA A 223 4.45 31.60 5.71
N ILE A 224 5.10 30.77 4.90
CA ILE A 224 6.12 31.19 3.94
C ILE A 224 5.76 30.72 2.54
N GLY A 225 5.46 31.64 1.62
CA GLY A 225 5.13 31.36 0.23
C GLY A 225 3.93 32.13 -0.30
N LEU A 226 3.71 32.07 -1.62
CA LEU A 226 2.53 32.66 -2.25
C LEU A 226 1.26 31.96 -1.74
N SER A 227 0.35 32.69 -1.12
CA SER A 227 -0.91 32.16 -0.56
C SER A 227 -0.72 31.02 0.45
N SER A 228 0.43 30.94 1.13
CA SER A 228 0.59 29.99 2.25
C SER A 228 -0.28 30.43 3.43
N ALA A 229 -0.92 29.48 4.11
CA ALA A 229 -1.79 29.75 5.25
C ALA A 229 -1.44 28.86 6.44
N ALA A 230 -1.23 29.46 7.60
CA ALA A 230 -1.07 28.76 8.86
C ALA A 230 -2.01 29.37 9.91
N SER A 231 -2.96 28.56 10.38
CA SER A 231 -3.94 29.00 11.37
C SER A 231 -4.14 27.92 12.42
N SER A 232 -3.74 28.18 13.65
CA SER A 232 -3.99 27.26 14.76
C SER A 232 -4.43 28.02 16.00
N LEU A 233 -5.56 27.61 16.56
CA LEU A 233 -6.01 28.06 17.87
C LEU A 233 -5.19 27.29 18.91
N ASN A 234 -4.58 27.90 19.92
CA ASN A 234 -3.83 27.15 20.96
C ASN A 234 -2.75 26.18 20.42
N GLY A 235 -1.96 26.60 19.43
CA GLY A 235 -0.86 25.83 18.86
C GLY A 235 -0.16 26.57 17.73
N SER A 236 0.79 25.92 17.05
CA SER A 236 1.66 26.57 16.07
C SER A 236 1.71 25.81 14.75
N GLY A 237 0.97 26.30 13.75
CA GLY A 237 1.00 25.76 12.39
C GLY A 237 2.21 26.25 11.61
N THR A 238 2.83 25.36 10.82
CA THR A 238 3.94 25.72 9.90
C THR A 238 3.55 25.38 8.47
N ALA A 239 3.34 26.39 7.62
CA ALA A 239 3.04 26.27 6.20
C ALA A 239 4.18 26.87 5.37
N ILE A 240 4.91 26.04 4.61
CA ILE A 240 6.03 26.47 3.76
C ILE A 240 5.81 25.96 2.34
N GLY A 241 5.57 26.86 1.39
CA GLY A 241 5.34 26.55 -0.01
C GLY A 241 4.20 27.36 -0.63
N VAL A 242 4.12 27.34 -1.96
CA VAL A 242 3.00 27.98 -2.66
C VAL A 242 1.72 27.25 -2.32
N SER A 243 0.73 27.97 -1.78
CA SER A 243 -0.57 27.43 -1.38
C SER A 243 -0.50 26.28 -0.36
N SER A 244 0.57 26.19 0.43
CA SER A 244 0.65 25.25 1.54
C SER A 244 -0.31 25.67 2.67
N LYS A 245 -0.96 24.71 3.33
CA LYS A 245 -1.97 24.97 4.37
C LYS A 245 -1.69 24.13 5.62
N ALA A 246 -1.44 24.79 6.75
CA ALA A 246 -1.22 24.17 8.06
C ALA A 246 -2.25 24.71 9.05
N ASN A 247 -3.48 24.16 9.00
CA ASN A 247 -4.63 24.74 9.68
C ASN A 247 -5.27 23.76 10.66
N ALA A 248 -5.23 24.07 11.95
CA ALA A 248 -5.91 23.30 12.99
C ALA A 248 -7.26 23.94 13.35
N GLY A 249 -8.29 23.11 13.57
CA GLY A 249 -9.63 23.53 13.99
C GLY A 249 -9.74 23.88 15.48
N ALA A 250 -10.95 23.73 16.03
CA ALA A 250 -11.33 24.23 17.37
C ALA A 250 -10.52 23.65 18.55
N GLY A 251 -9.92 22.47 18.41
CA GLY A 251 -9.05 21.87 19.42
C GLY A 251 -7.60 22.35 19.38
N GLY A 252 -7.21 23.09 18.34
CA GLY A 252 -5.84 23.54 18.16
C GLY A 252 -4.86 22.48 17.67
N GLY A 253 -3.57 22.75 17.83
CA GLY A 253 -2.48 21.84 17.47
C GLY A 253 -1.38 22.47 16.62
N SER A 254 -0.43 21.65 16.19
CA SER A 254 0.77 22.14 15.51
C SER A 254 1.00 21.40 14.18
N PRO A 255 0.13 21.59 13.17
CA PRO A 255 0.30 20.95 11.88
C PRO A 255 1.49 21.52 11.10
N ILE A 256 2.10 20.69 10.27
CA ILE A 256 3.22 21.04 9.39
C ILE A 256 2.84 20.71 7.95
N ALA A 257 2.83 21.69 7.06
CA ALA A 257 2.62 21.53 5.63
C ALA A 257 3.77 22.15 4.85
N ILE A 258 4.62 21.32 4.24
CA ILE A 258 5.80 21.75 3.50
C ILE A 258 5.73 21.22 2.06
N GLY A 259 5.64 22.13 1.10
CA GLY A 259 5.54 21.84 -0.32
C GLY A 259 4.44 22.63 -1.01
N THR A 260 4.54 22.76 -2.33
CA THR A 260 3.49 23.37 -3.15
C THR A 260 2.18 22.58 -2.99
N ASN A 261 1.10 23.24 -2.59
CA ASN A 261 -0.20 22.64 -2.30
C ASN A 261 -0.19 21.55 -1.20
N ALA A 262 0.84 21.50 -0.34
CA ALA A 262 0.82 20.60 0.82
C ALA A 262 -0.31 21.03 1.78
N ASN A 263 -1.08 20.08 2.30
CA ASN A 263 -2.25 20.36 3.14
C ASN A 263 -2.24 19.50 4.41
N ALA A 264 -1.88 20.11 5.54
CA ALA A 264 -2.05 19.56 6.88
C ALA A 264 -3.17 20.35 7.58
N SER A 265 -4.42 20.00 7.28
CA SER A 265 -5.57 20.72 7.85
C SER A 265 -6.66 19.79 8.34
N GLY A 266 -7.21 20.06 9.52
CA GLY A 266 -8.27 19.24 10.09
C GLY A 266 -8.62 19.64 11.52
N THR A 267 -9.39 18.78 12.17
CA THR A 267 -9.81 18.94 13.57
C THR A 267 -9.56 17.62 14.28
N ALA A 268 -9.01 17.69 15.49
CA ALA A 268 -8.85 16.52 16.34
C ALA A 268 -10.15 16.14 17.07
N PRO A 269 -10.27 14.89 17.55
CA PRO A 269 -11.32 14.51 18.49
C PRO A 269 -11.31 15.42 19.74
N ALA A 270 -12.46 15.54 20.40
CA ALA A 270 -12.59 16.36 21.60
C ALA A 270 -11.60 15.94 22.69
N GLY A 271 -10.94 16.93 23.32
CA GLY A 271 -9.91 16.71 24.34
C GLY A 271 -8.50 16.49 23.80
N PHE A 272 -8.31 16.53 22.47
CA PHE A 272 -7.00 16.37 21.84
C PHE A 272 -6.67 17.51 20.88
N THR A 273 -5.39 17.63 20.55
CA THR A 273 -4.85 18.58 19.56
C THR A 273 -4.67 17.91 18.20
N PHE A 274 -4.68 18.73 17.14
CA PHE A 274 -4.48 18.28 15.75
C PHE A 274 -3.00 18.37 15.38
N GLU A 275 -2.31 17.24 15.47
CA GLU A 275 -0.98 17.06 14.89
C GLU A 275 -1.12 16.41 13.51
N ALA A 276 -0.57 17.03 12.48
CA ALA A 276 -0.51 16.42 11.17
C ALA A 276 0.74 16.90 10.42
N VAL A 277 1.33 16.01 9.63
CA VAL A 277 2.52 16.34 8.83
C VAL A 277 2.24 16.02 7.37
N ALA A 278 2.26 17.03 6.51
CA ALA A 278 2.17 16.90 5.06
C ALA A 278 3.47 17.42 4.42
N LEU A 279 4.32 16.53 3.92
CA LEU A 279 5.59 16.86 3.27
C LEU A 279 5.60 16.39 1.81
N GLY A 280 5.61 17.34 0.88
CA GLY A 280 5.67 17.08 -0.56
C GLY A 280 4.66 17.89 -1.37
N THR A 281 4.86 17.95 -2.68
CA THR A 281 3.91 18.63 -3.58
C THR A 281 2.55 17.93 -3.56
N GLY A 282 1.50 18.63 -3.14
CA GLY A 282 0.14 18.09 -3.05
C GLY A 282 -0.04 16.99 -1.99
N SER A 283 0.91 16.80 -1.06
CA SER A 283 0.73 15.86 0.06
C SER A 283 -0.42 16.32 0.95
N THR A 284 -1.29 15.42 1.37
CA THR A 284 -2.47 15.70 2.19
C THR A 284 -2.42 14.88 3.48
N ALA A 285 -2.51 15.54 4.64
CA ALA A 285 -2.58 14.95 5.98
C ALA A 285 -3.76 15.61 6.74
N THR A 286 -4.96 15.06 6.62
CA THR A 286 -6.19 15.66 7.16
C THR A 286 -6.76 14.89 8.35
N GLY A 287 -6.28 13.68 8.61
CA GLY A 287 -6.60 12.95 9.82
C GLY A 287 -5.83 13.51 11.02
N ALA A 288 -6.40 13.46 12.21
CA ALA A 288 -5.66 13.80 13.43
C ALA A 288 -4.52 12.79 13.63
N TRP A 289 -3.34 13.25 14.06
CA TRP A 289 -2.10 12.47 14.17
C TRP A 289 -1.61 11.82 12.88
N SER A 290 -2.05 12.35 11.72
CA SER A 290 -1.70 11.76 10.42
C SER A 290 -0.36 12.25 9.90
N THR A 291 0.35 11.38 9.16
CA THR A 291 1.61 11.72 8.50
C THR A 291 1.53 11.33 7.02
N SER A 292 1.81 12.28 6.14
CA SER A 292 1.81 12.13 4.69
C SER A 292 3.12 12.67 4.12
N VAL A 293 3.95 11.80 3.56
CA VAL A 293 5.28 12.15 3.04
C VAL A 293 5.42 11.62 1.62
N GLY A 294 5.51 12.53 0.65
CA GLY A 294 5.69 12.23 -0.76
C GLY A 294 4.76 13.06 -1.65
N PRO A 295 5.12 13.28 -2.93
CA PRO A 295 4.24 13.96 -3.87
C PRO A 295 2.88 13.25 -3.97
N SER A 296 1.80 13.99 -3.76
CA SER A 296 0.42 13.48 -3.78
C SER A 296 0.13 12.32 -2.80
N ALA A 297 0.97 12.12 -1.78
CA ALA A 297 0.64 11.20 -0.68
C ALA A 297 -0.60 11.70 0.08
N SER A 298 -1.42 10.81 0.60
CA SER A 298 -2.69 11.15 1.26
C SER A 298 -2.93 10.30 2.49
N ALA A 299 -2.84 10.91 3.67
CA ALA A 299 -3.20 10.32 4.96
C ALA A 299 -4.43 11.04 5.53
N THR A 300 -5.63 10.47 5.35
CA THR A 300 -6.90 11.13 5.74
C THR A 300 -7.56 10.52 6.97
N GLY A 301 -7.18 9.30 7.35
CA GLY A 301 -7.69 8.67 8.58
C GLY A 301 -6.96 9.14 9.84
N THR A 302 -7.61 9.01 10.99
CA THR A 302 -7.00 9.32 12.29
C THR A 302 -5.84 8.36 12.59
N GLY A 303 -4.65 8.90 12.87
CA GLY A 303 -3.42 8.13 13.06
C GLY A 303 -2.90 7.48 11.77
N ALA A 304 -3.40 7.89 10.60
CA ALA A 304 -2.99 7.29 9.33
C ALA A 304 -1.59 7.76 8.90
N SER A 305 -0.85 6.87 8.24
CA SER A 305 0.50 7.12 7.77
C SER A 305 0.65 6.76 6.30
N ALA A 306 0.98 7.73 5.44
CA ALA A 306 1.20 7.53 4.00
C ALA A 306 2.62 7.98 3.62
N PHE A 307 3.47 7.06 3.17
CA PHE A 307 4.84 7.31 2.77
C PHE A 307 5.08 6.86 1.32
N GLY A 308 5.43 7.79 0.44
CA GLY A 308 5.72 7.53 -0.97
C GLY A 308 4.81 8.32 -1.91
N THR A 309 5.24 8.49 -3.16
CA THR A 309 4.43 9.18 -4.19
C THR A 309 3.08 8.48 -4.36
N SER A 310 1.98 9.24 -4.23
CA SER A 310 0.61 8.72 -4.34
C SER A 310 0.25 7.60 -3.35
N ALA A 311 1.01 7.42 -2.26
CA ALA A 311 0.61 6.53 -1.18
C ALA A 311 -0.68 7.03 -0.53
N THR A 312 -1.65 6.16 -0.27
CA THR A 312 -2.97 6.52 0.27
C THR A 312 -3.28 5.69 1.51
N ALA A 313 -3.41 6.34 2.66
CA ALA A 313 -3.89 5.77 3.91
C ALA A 313 -5.19 6.48 4.33
N SER A 314 -6.34 5.94 3.92
CA SER A 314 -7.61 6.68 4.00
C SER A 314 -8.44 6.39 5.25
N ALA A 315 -8.14 5.30 5.96
CA ALA A 315 -8.87 4.86 7.14
C ALA A 315 -8.05 5.02 8.43
N ASN A 316 -8.73 4.92 9.59
CA ASN A 316 -8.10 5.09 10.89
C ASN A 316 -7.00 4.05 11.13
N GLN A 317 -5.85 4.49 11.65
CA GLN A 317 -4.67 3.67 11.92
C GLN A 317 -4.12 2.92 10.68
N ALA A 318 -4.52 3.34 9.47
CA ALA A 318 -4.02 2.75 8.24
C ALA A 318 -2.59 3.21 7.95
N THR A 319 -1.74 2.30 7.48
CA THR A 319 -0.35 2.59 7.08
C THR A 319 -0.13 2.17 5.64
N ALA A 320 0.21 3.11 4.76
CA ALA A 320 0.58 2.89 3.37
C ALA A 320 2.03 3.32 3.13
N VAL A 321 2.90 2.41 2.69
CA VAL A 321 4.32 2.66 2.44
C VAL A 321 4.70 2.14 1.06
N GLY A 322 4.97 3.03 0.11
CA GLY A 322 5.35 2.70 -1.26
C GLY A 322 4.65 3.58 -2.29
N ASN A 323 5.22 3.66 -3.49
CA ASN A 323 4.58 4.40 -4.59
C ASN A 323 3.24 3.73 -4.95
N GLY A 324 2.15 4.49 -4.84
CA GLY A 324 0.78 4.02 -5.06
C GLY A 324 0.26 2.97 -4.06
N ALA A 325 0.95 2.73 -2.93
CA ALA A 325 0.45 1.85 -1.89
C ALA A 325 -0.88 2.38 -1.33
N THR A 326 -1.86 1.51 -1.10
CA THR A 326 -3.22 1.87 -0.70
C THR A 326 -3.65 1.05 0.52
N ALA A 327 -3.94 1.74 1.63
CA ALA A 327 -4.46 1.17 2.89
C ALA A 327 -5.80 1.86 3.21
N SER A 328 -6.90 1.17 2.91
CA SER A 328 -8.24 1.79 2.82
C SER A 328 -9.22 1.39 3.92
N ALA A 329 -8.84 0.45 4.79
CA ALA A 329 -9.67 0.01 5.92
C ALA A 329 -8.96 0.18 7.27
N VAL A 330 -9.72 0.08 8.36
CA VAL A 330 -9.21 0.35 9.72
C VAL A 330 -8.07 -0.60 10.08
N GLY A 331 -6.99 -0.07 10.66
CA GLY A 331 -5.86 -0.86 11.16
C GLY A 331 -5.13 -1.66 10.07
N THR A 332 -5.15 -1.19 8.83
CA THR A 332 -4.49 -1.86 7.70
C THR A 332 -3.03 -1.47 7.53
N ALA A 333 -2.25 -2.36 6.93
CA ALA A 333 -0.88 -2.07 6.49
C ALA A 333 -0.69 -2.49 5.02
N ALA A 334 -0.35 -1.54 4.15
CA ALA A 334 0.01 -1.78 2.76
C ALA A 334 1.45 -1.31 2.52
N VAL A 335 2.38 -2.24 2.30
CA VAL A 335 3.82 -1.94 2.16
C VAL A 335 4.35 -2.54 0.87
N GLY A 336 4.69 -1.70 -0.10
CA GLY A 336 5.22 -2.08 -1.41
C GLY A 336 4.67 -1.21 -2.54
N TYR A 337 5.29 -1.29 -3.72
CA TYR A 337 4.78 -0.63 -4.93
C TYR A 337 3.39 -1.18 -5.28
N LEU A 338 2.38 -0.32 -5.31
CA LEU A 338 0.97 -0.68 -5.56
C LEU A 338 0.40 -1.76 -4.62
N ALA A 339 0.94 -1.92 -3.41
CA ALA A 339 0.34 -2.81 -2.40
C ALA A 339 -1.06 -2.30 -2.02
N ASN A 340 -2.03 -3.20 -1.84
CA ASN A 340 -3.42 -2.85 -1.52
C ASN A 340 -3.93 -3.65 -0.31
N ALA A 341 -4.19 -2.97 0.80
CA ALA A 341 -4.85 -3.52 1.98
C ALA A 341 -6.23 -2.87 2.14
N SER A 342 -7.29 -3.61 1.83
CA SER A 342 -8.67 -3.10 1.79
C SER A 342 -9.64 -3.78 2.76
N GLY A 343 -9.24 -4.90 3.39
CA GLY A 343 -10.01 -5.52 4.48
C GLY A 343 -9.61 -4.94 5.84
N SER A 344 -10.53 -4.87 6.82
CA SER A 344 -10.19 -4.41 8.18
C SER A 344 -9.10 -5.27 8.78
N ASN A 345 -8.10 -4.67 9.44
CA ASN A 345 -6.95 -5.37 10.03
C ASN A 345 -6.14 -6.21 9.04
N ALA A 346 -6.28 -5.97 7.73
CA ALA A 346 -5.54 -6.67 6.70
C ALA A 346 -4.13 -6.12 6.51
N ALA A 347 -3.22 -7.00 6.08
CA ALA A 347 -1.84 -6.64 5.82
C ALA A 347 -1.38 -7.13 4.44
N ALA A 348 -0.95 -6.20 3.59
CA ALA A 348 -0.44 -6.45 2.24
C ALA A 348 1.03 -6.03 2.17
N PHE A 349 1.94 -6.99 2.04
CA PHE A 349 3.39 -6.77 1.96
C PHE A 349 3.95 -7.29 0.63
N GLY A 350 4.37 -6.40 -0.27
CA GLY A 350 4.96 -6.78 -1.55
C GLY A 350 4.49 -5.91 -2.71
N ILE A 351 5.10 -6.12 -3.88
CA ILE A 351 4.71 -5.42 -5.10
C ILE A 351 3.35 -5.96 -5.56
N GLN A 352 2.35 -5.10 -5.68
CA GLN A 352 0.99 -5.46 -6.09
C GLN A 352 0.35 -6.57 -5.22
N SER A 353 0.80 -6.74 -3.98
CA SER A 353 0.13 -7.63 -3.03
C SER A 353 -1.24 -7.07 -2.67
N ALA A 354 -2.27 -7.93 -2.56
CA ALA A 354 -3.64 -7.53 -2.27
C ALA A 354 -4.23 -8.34 -1.10
N ALA A 355 -4.50 -7.67 0.01
CA ALA A 355 -5.18 -8.23 1.18
C ALA A 355 -6.57 -7.58 1.31
N SER A 356 -7.58 -8.23 0.76
CA SER A 356 -8.95 -7.69 0.67
C SER A 356 -9.93 -8.29 1.68
N GLY A 357 -9.60 -9.42 2.29
CA GLY A 357 -10.40 -10.01 3.36
C GLY A 357 -10.13 -9.38 4.73
N ILE A 358 -11.08 -9.49 5.65
CA ILE A 358 -10.91 -9.05 7.05
C ILE A 358 -9.83 -9.90 7.73
N SER A 359 -8.94 -9.26 8.48
CA SER A 359 -7.83 -9.92 9.20
C SER A 359 -7.00 -10.85 8.30
N SER A 360 -6.84 -10.47 7.02
CA SER A 360 -6.11 -11.25 6.02
C SER A 360 -4.65 -10.81 5.88
N LEU A 361 -3.80 -11.72 5.41
CA LEU A 361 -2.39 -11.48 5.15
C LEU A 361 -2.04 -11.85 3.71
N ALA A 362 -1.57 -10.88 2.92
CA ALA A 362 -1.00 -11.12 1.60
C ALA A 362 0.46 -10.66 1.59
N ALA A 363 1.41 -11.59 1.54
CA ALA A 363 2.84 -11.29 1.59
C ALA A 363 3.56 -11.93 0.39
N GLY A 364 4.06 -11.10 -0.53
CA GLY A 364 4.75 -11.52 -1.75
C GLY A 364 4.35 -10.68 -2.97
N ASN A 365 5.17 -10.71 -4.01
CA ASN A 365 4.83 -10.07 -5.28
C ASN A 365 3.57 -10.74 -5.87
N LEU A 366 2.51 -9.96 -6.12
CA LEU A 366 1.20 -10.43 -6.61
C LEU A 366 0.49 -11.44 -5.68
N ALA A 367 0.86 -11.51 -4.39
CA ALA A 367 0.14 -12.33 -3.42
C ALA A 367 -1.28 -11.79 -3.20
N LYS A 368 -2.29 -12.65 -3.14
CA LYS A 368 -3.71 -12.26 -3.04
C LYS A 368 -4.43 -13.05 -1.95
N ALA A 369 -4.79 -12.37 -0.86
CA ALA A 369 -5.67 -12.89 0.19
C ALA A 369 -7.03 -12.18 0.07
N SER A 370 -7.98 -12.80 -0.63
CA SER A 370 -9.26 -12.15 -1.00
C SER A 370 -10.36 -12.33 0.05
N ALA A 371 -10.21 -13.33 0.92
CA ALA A 371 -11.26 -13.75 1.84
C ALA A 371 -10.88 -13.52 3.30
N ASP A 372 -11.88 -13.52 4.17
CA ASP A 372 -11.67 -13.28 5.61
C ASP A 372 -10.79 -14.35 6.23
N PHE A 373 -9.86 -13.90 7.08
CA PHE A 373 -8.84 -14.70 7.75
C PHE A 373 -7.86 -15.43 6.80
N ALA A 374 -7.87 -15.08 5.52
CA ALA A 374 -7.04 -15.76 4.52
C ALA A 374 -5.56 -15.37 4.65
N VAL A 375 -4.68 -16.33 4.34
CA VAL A 375 -3.22 -16.16 4.34
C VAL A 375 -2.68 -16.54 2.96
N ALA A 376 -2.09 -15.58 2.26
CA ALA A 376 -1.37 -15.80 1.00
C ALA A 376 0.10 -15.37 1.17
N LEU A 377 1.03 -16.32 1.20
CA LEU A 377 2.46 -16.08 1.40
C LEU A 377 3.28 -16.67 0.25
N GLY A 378 3.87 -15.81 -0.58
CA GLY A 378 4.71 -16.21 -1.72
C GLY A 378 4.41 -15.39 -2.98
N ASN A 379 5.31 -15.46 -3.98
CA ASN A 379 5.05 -14.84 -5.27
C ASN A 379 3.81 -15.48 -5.93
N GLN A 380 2.81 -14.69 -6.27
CA GLN A 380 1.56 -15.15 -6.89
C GLN A 380 0.77 -16.18 -6.04
N ALA A 381 0.99 -16.23 -4.72
CA ALA A 381 0.18 -17.05 -3.83
C ALA A 381 -1.25 -16.49 -3.77
N GLN A 382 -2.28 -17.35 -3.83
CA GLN A 382 -3.68 -16.94 -3.92
C GLN A 382 -4.54 -17.72 -2.92
N ALA A 383 -5.00 -17.05 -1.87
CA ALA A 383 -5.98 -17.55 -0.93
C ALA A 383 -7.33 -16.87 -1.24
N LEU A 384 -8.14 -17.52 -2.08
CA LEU A 384 -9.34 -16.92 -2.68
C LEU A 384 -10.63 -17.31 -1.97
N SER A 385 -10.65 -18.44 -1.27
CA SER A 385 -11.87 -18.96 -0.64
C SER A 385 -12.10 -18.45 0.78
N THR A 386 -13.37 -18.40 1.19
CA THR A 386 -13.78 -18.09 2.55
C THR A 386 -13.40 -19.19 3.55
N GLY A 387 -13.56 -18.89 4.84
CA GLY A 387 -13.29 -19.85 5.92
C GLY A 387 -11.81 -20.00 6.28
N GLY A 388 -11.01 -18.94 6.13
CA GLY A 388 -9.60 -18.95 6.55
C GLY A 388 -8.69 -19.77 5.65
N SER A 389 -8.81 -19.61 4.32
CA SER A 389 -7.96 -20.31 3.37
C SER A 389 -6.48 -19.95 3.52
N VAL A 390 -5.60 -20.94 3.32
CA VAL A 390 -4.14 -20.77 3.49
C VAL A 390 -3.40 -21.21 2.23
N ALA A 391 -2.76 -20.28 1.53
CA ALA A 391 -1.92 -20.51 0.37
C ALA A 391 -0.47 -20.07 0.67
N ILE A 392 0.45 -21.01 0.86
CA ILE A 392 1.86 -20.72 1.17
C ILE A 392 2.76 -21.39 0.14
N GLY A 393 3.53 -20.59 -0.59
CA GLY A 393 4.42 -21.03 -1.67
C GLY A 393 4.22 -20.20 -2.93
N SER A 394 5.26 -20.12 -3.77
CA SER A 394 5.14 -19.43 -5.05
C SER A 394 4.10 -20.13 -5.93
N GLY A 395 3.09 -19.40 -6.40
CA GLY A 395 1.98 -19.95 -7.19
C GLY A 395 1.08 -20.92 -6.44
N ALA A 396 1.14 -21.01 -5.10
CA ALA A 396 0.18 -21.79 -4.33
C ALA A 396 -1.23 -21.20 -4.45
N ILE A 397 -2.25 -22.02 -4.66
CA ILE A 397 -3.63 -21.57 -4.89
C ILE A 397 -4.62 -22.37 -4.05
N VAL A 398 -5.46 -21.65 -3.30
CA VAL A 398 -6.73 -22.15 -2.78
C VAL A 398 -7.84 -21.50 -3.61
N ASN A 399 -8.52 -22.29 -4.43
CA ASN A 399 -9.55 -21.80 -5.35
C ASN A 399 -10.75 -21.21 -4.62
N ASN A 400 -11.50 -20.33 -5.27
CA ASN A 400 -12.65 -19.64 -4.67
C ASN A 400 -13.69 -20.59 -4.03
N ALA A 401 -13.89 -21.78 -4.60
CA ALA A 401 -14.84 -22.79 -4.10
C ALA A 401 -14.29 -23.69 -2.98
N ALA A 402 -12.98 -23.62 -2.68
CA ALA A 402 -12.31 -24.48 -1.71
C ALA A 402 -12.40 -23.91 -0.28
N THR A 403 -13.62 -23.80 0.27
CA THR A 403 -13.85 -23.23 1.61
C THR A 403 -12.99 -23.95 2.65
N GLY A 404 -12.22 -23.21 3.44
CA GLY A 404 -11.28 -23.79 4.43
C GLY A 404 -10.11 -24.57 3.82
N GLY A 405 -9.84 -24.39 2.52
CA GLY A 405 -8.78 -25.10 1.81
C GLY A 405 -7.38 -24.65 2.21
N ILE A 406 -6.43 -25.58 2.10
CA ILE A 406 -5.02 -25.36 2.46
C ILE A 406 -4.14 -25.82 1.30
N ALA A 407 -3.28 -24.94 0.78
CA ALA A 407 -2.29 -25.21 -0.24
C ALA A 407 -0.89 -24.79 0.24
N LEU A 408 -0.01 -25.76 0.51
CA LEU A 408 1.35 -25.53 1.04
C LEU A 408 2.40 -26.11 0.10
N GLY A 409 3.10 -25.27 -0.66
CA GLY A 409 4.15 -25.67 -1.60
C GLY A 409 4.12 -24.85 -2.88
N ASN A 410 5.23 -24.86 -3.63
CA ASN A 410 5.25 -24.22 -4.95
C ASN A 410 4.22 -24.89 -5.87
N ASN A 411 3.29 -24.11 -6.43
CA ASN A 411 2.19 -24.58 -7.27
C ASN A 411 1.28 -25.63 -6.60
N ALA A 412 1.22 -25.71 -5.27
CA ALA A 412 0.23 -26.53 -4.58
C ALA A 412 -1.18 -25.99 -4.85
N ALA A 413 -2.16 -26.86 -5.07
CA ALA A 413 -3.52 -26.50 -5.44
C ALA A 413 -4.57 -27.21 -4.57
N SER A 414 -5.32 -26.43 -3.79
CA SER A 414 -6.51 -26.89 -3.09
C SER A 414 -7.74 -26.37 -3.85
N ALA A 415 -8.50 -27.29 -4.44
CA ALA A 415 -9.65 -26.97 -5.28
C ALA A 415 -10.99 -27.49 -4.75
N GLY A 416 -10.99 -28.49 -3.88
CA GLY A 416 -12.20 -28.97 -3.21
C GLY A 416 -12.47 -28.26 -1.88
N ILE A 417 -13.73 -28.28 -1.43
CA ILE A 417 -14.12 -27.79 -0.10
C ILE A 417 -13.36 -28.58 0.98
N SER A 418 -12.82 -27.90 1.99
CA SER A 418 -12.03 -28.51 3.08
C SER A 418 -10.90 -29.41 2.60
N SER A 419 -10.32 -29.12 1.43
CA SER A 419 -9.23 -29.90 0.85
C SER A 419 -7.86 -29.39 1.29
N ILE A 420 -6.89 -30.30 1.38
CA ILE A 420 -5.53 -29.99 1.84
C ILE A 420 -4.54 -30.53 0.81
N ALA A 421 -3.76 -29.64 0.19
CA ALA A 421 -2.68 -29.96 -0.72
C ALA A 421 -1.34 -29.48 -0.13
N THR A 422 -0.41 -30.40 0.11
CA THR A 422 0.91 -30.09 0.66
C THR A 422 2.01 -30.77 -0.17
N GLY A 423 2.99 -30.00 -0.62
CA GLY A 423 4.04 -30.46 -1.54
C GLY A 423 4.06 -29.67 -2.85
N VAL A 424 5.21 -29.71 -3.55
CA VAL A 424 5.36 -29.02 -4.84
C VAL A 424 4.42 -29.64 -5.87
N GLY A 425 3.51 -28.85 -6.44
CA GLY A 425 2.51 -29.31 -7.40
C GLY A 425 1.49 -30.31 -6.85
N ALA A 426 1.35 -30.45 -5.54
CA ALA A 426 0.30 -31.29 -4.94
C ALA A 426 -1.09 -30.74 -5.32
N SER A 427 -2.05 -31.62 -5.61
CA SER A 427 -3.40 -31.25 -6.05
C SER A 427 -4.46 -32.00 -5.27
N ALA A 428 -5.24 -31.28 -4.46
CA ALA A 428 -6.39 -31.80 -3.72
C ALA A 428 -7.67 -31.23 -4.36
N ALA A 429 -8.19 -31.92 -5.38
CA ALA A 429 -9.30 -31.42 -6.20
C ALA A 429 -10.69 -31.89 -5.71
N GLY A 430 -10.75 -32.99 -4.95
CA GLY A 430 -12.00 -33.47 -4.38
C GLY A 430 -12.42 -32.75 -3.10
N THR A 431 -13.72 -32.73 -2.81
CA THR A 431 -14.24 -32.30 -1.49
C THR A 431 -13.67 -33.16 -0.38
N SER A 432 -13.19 -32.55 0.70
CA SER A 432 -12.54 -33.20 1.84
C SER A 432 -11.37 -34.11 1.43
N SER A 433 -10.68 -33.77 0.34
CA SER A 433 -9.54 -34.56 -0.15
C SER A 433 -8.21 -34.11 0.47
N LEU A 434 -7.26 -35.04 0.55
CA LEU A 434 -5.93 -34.82 1.11
C LEU A 434 -4.85 -35.27 0.12
N ALA A 435 -4.02 -34.34 -0.34
CA ALA A 435 -2.87 -34.62 -1.19
C ALA A 435 -1.57 -34.18 -0.47
N ILE A 436 -0.69 -35.12 -0.14
CA ILE A 436 0.59 -34.87 0.54
C ILE A 436 1.72 -35.47 -0.30
N GLY A 437 2.67 -34.65 -0.74
CA GLY A 437 3.84 -35.07 -1.52
C GLY A 437 3.98 -34.33 -2.85
N THR A 438 5.18 -34.37 -3.44
CA THR A 438 5.44 -33.75 -4.75
C THR A 438 4.55 -34.39 -5.81
N SER A 439 3.72 -33.56 -6.45
CA SER A 439 2.77 -33.95 -7.51
C SER A 439 1.78 -35.05 -7.09
N SER A 440 1.46 -35.18 -5.80
CA SER A 440 0.35 -36.03 -5.37
C SER A 440 -0.99 -35.48 -5.87
N ASN A 441 -1.95 -36.36 -6.16
CA ASN A 441 -3.24 -36.00 -6.75
C ASN A 441 -4.39 -36.75 -6.06
N ALA A 442 -5.16 -36.05 -5.24
CA ALA A 442 -6.40 -36.54 -4.65
C ALA A 442 -7.59 -35.89 -5.39
N SER A 443 -8.08 -36.55 -6.44
CA SER A 443 -9.00 -35.94 -7.41
C SER A 443 -10.49 -36.17 -7.11
N ALA A 444 -10.81 -37.06 -6.17
CA ALA A 444 -12.19 -37.44 -5.85
C ALA A 444 -12.59 -37.08 -4.41
N ALA A 445 -13.89 -37.07 -4.13
CA ALA A 445 -14.40 -36.74 -2.80
C ALA A 445 -13.89 -37.72 -1.73
N ALA A 446 -13.47 -37.17 -0.59
CA ALA A 446 -12.88 -37.87 0.55
C ALA A 446 -11.69 -38.78 0.18
N SER A 447 -11.01 -38.49 -0.93
CA SER A 447 -9.83 -39.24 -1.36
C SER A 447 -8.56 -38.75 -0.65
N THR A 448 -7.63 -39.67 -0.40
CA THR A 448 -6.34 -39.38 0.26
C THR A 448 -5.20 -39.91 -0.61
N ALA A 449 -4.27 -39.05 -1.00
CA ALA A 449 -3.06 -39.38 -1.76
C ALA A 449 -1.82 -38.88 -1.01
N VAL A 450 -1.00 -39.80 -0.49
CA VAL A 450 0.21 -39.49 0.29
C VAL A 450 1.42 -40.17 -0.35
N GLY A 451 2.30 -39.38 -0.95
CA GLY A 451 3.52 -39.85 -1.62
C GLY A 451 3.85 -39.04 -2.87
N ASN A 452 5.10 -39.12 -3.33
CA ASN A 452 5.49 -38.52 -4.61
C ASN A 452 4.69 -39.18 -5.75
N THR A 453 3.97 -38.37 -6.54
CA THR A 453 3.08 -38.81 -7.63
C THR A 453 2.02 -39.82 -7.22
N ALA A 454 1.63 -39.89 -5.94
CA ALA A 454 0.52 -40.72 -5.50
C ALA A 454 -0.80 -40.21 -6.08
N VAL A 455 -1.67 -41.09 -6.56
CA VAL A 455 -2.97 -40.75 -7.15
C VAL A 455 -4.08 -41.46 -6.40
N ALA A 456 -5.09 -40.71 -5.97
CA ALA A 456 -6.35 -41.22 -5.44
C ALA A 456 -7.51 -40.61 -6.23
N SER A 457 -8.09 -41.39 -7.15
CA SER A 457 -9.12 -40.93 -8.10
C SER A 457 -10.51 -41.54 -7.87
N GLY A 458 -10.62 -42.52 -6.99
CA GLY A 458 -11.92 -43.03 -6.53
C GLY A 458 -12.47 -42.25 -5.34
N ILE A 459 -13.80 -42.20 -5.20
CA ILE A 459 -14.45 -41.64 -4.01
C ILE A 459 -14.07 -42.49 -2.79
N ASN A 460 -13.68 -41.86 -1.68
CA ASN A 460 -13.13 -42.53 -0.49
C ASN A 460 -11.89 -43.40 -0.76
N ALA A 461 -11.19 -43.20 -1.88
CA ALA A 461 -9.98 -43.96 -2.19
C ALA A 461 -8.78 -43.45 -1.38
N SER A 462 -7.90 -44.37 -0.98
CA SER A 462 -6.71 -44.06 -0.20
C SER A 462 -5.46 -44.61 -0.89
N SER A 463 -4.53 -43.73 -1.22
CA SER A 463 -3.27 -44.02 -1.89
C SER A 463 -2.09 -43.60 -1.01
N PHE A 464 -1.24 -44.55 -0.62
CA PHE A 464 -0.08 -44.33 0.24
C PHE A 464 1.18 -44.92 -0.41
N GLY A 465 2.15 -44.08 -0.77
CA GLY A 465 3.41 -44.50 -1.38
C GLY A 465 3.74 -43.75 -2.67
N SER A 466 5.01 -43.77 -3.08
CA SER A 466 5.41 -43.13 -4.33
C SER A 466 4.81 -43.87 -5.53
N GLY A 467 4.11 -43.13 -6.40
CA GLY A 467 3.43 -43.68 -7.57
C GLY A 467 2.28 -44.66 -7.25
N ALA A 468 1.78 -44.70 -6.01
CA ALA A 468 0.61 -45.52 -5.65
C ALA A 468 -0.65 -44.97 -6.33
N ASN A 469 -1.56 -45.84 -6.79
CA ASN A 469 -2.75 -45.50 -7.58
C ASN A 469 -4.01 -46.16 -7.00
N ALA A 470 -4.82 -45.42 -6.25
CA ALA A 470 -6.12 -45.87 -5.76
C ALA A 470 -7.24 -45.32 -6.68
N ILE A 471 -7.66 -46.12 -7.67
CA ILE A 471 -8.54 -45.68 -8.76
C ILE A 471 -10.00 -46.03 -8.46
N GLY A 472 -10.25 -47.21 -7.88
CA GLY A 472 -11.61 -47.64 -7.55
C GLY A 472 -12.22 -46.87 -6.37
N ASN A 473 -13.54 -46.71 -6.34
CA ASN A 473 -14.22 -46.17 -5.16
C ASN A 473 -13.97 -47.08 -3.95
N ASN A 474 -13.78 -46.50 -2.77
CA ASN A 474 -13.46 -47.22 -1.53
C ASN A 474 -12.20 -48.11 -1.63
N SER A 475 -11.30 -47.83 -2.56
CA SER A 475 -10.08 -48.63 -2.75
C SER A 475 -8.93 -48.18 -1.84
N LEU A 476 -8.02 -49.10 -1.54
CA LEU A 476 -6.79 -48.84 -0.80
C LEU A 476 -5.59 -49.31 -1.63
N ALA A 477 -4.72 -48.40 -2.05
CA ALA A 477 -3.42 -48.71 -2.65
C ALA A 477 -2.32 -48.26 -1.68
N ALA A 478 -1.51 -49.18 -1.16
CA ALA A 478 -0.47 -48.87 -0.19
C ALA A 478 0.84 -49.60 -0.55
N GLY A 479 1.89 -48.85 -0.84
CA GLY A 479 3.18 -49.35 -1.32
C GLY A 479 3.66 -48.59 -2.57
N VAL A 480 4.96 -48.62 -2.83
CA VAL A 480 5.52 -48.00 -4.05
C VAL A 480 4.90 -48.68 -5.27
N SER A 481 4.31 -47.89 -6.16
CA SER A 481 3.63 -48.36 -7.37
C SER A 481 2.48 -49.36 -7.14
N ALA A 482 1.91 -49.43 -5.93
CA ALA A 482 0.69 -50.21 -5.69
C ALA A 482 -0.48 -49.64 -6.50
N SER A 483 -1.37 -50.48 -7.05
CA SER A 483 -2.49 -50.05 -7.89
C SER A 483 -3.78 -50.78 -7.49
N ALA A 484 -4.73 -50.06 -6.90
CA ALA A 484 -6.03 -50.57 -6.54
C ALA A 484 -7.11 -50.10 -7.56
N GLY A 485 -7.33 -50.90 -8.60
CA GLY A 485 -8.19 -50.56 -9.75
C GLY A 485 -9.68 -50.87 -9.56
N GLY A 486 -10.02 -51.84 -8.71
CA GLY A 486 -11.39 -52.29 -8.47
C GLY A 486 -12.12 -51.48 -7.38
N ILE A 487 -13.45 -51.45 -7.45
CA ILE A 487 -14.30 -50.87 -6.39
C ILE A 487 -14.14 -51.70 -5.11
N GLY A 488 -13.90 -51.06 -3.97
CA GLY A 488 -13.69 -51.72 -2.67
C GLY A 488 -12.44 -52.61 -2.63
N SER A 489 -11.53 -52.46 -3.59
CA SER A 489 -10.35 -53.33 -3.70
C SER A 489 -9.18 -52.84 -2.86
N THR A 490 -8.30 -53.75 -2.44
CA THR A 490 -7.11 -53.44 -1.65
C THR A 490 -5.87 -53.98 -2.34
N ALA A 491 -4.88 -53.11 -2.61
CA ALA A 491 -3.55 -53.46 -3.08
C ALA A 491 -2.51 -52.98 -2.06
N LEU A 492 -1.88 -53.89 -1.33
CA LEU A 492 -0.91 -53.58 -0.28
C LEU A 492 0.43 -54.30 -0.57
N GLY A 493 1.48 -53.54 -0.85
CA GLY A 493 2.81 -54.04 -1.21
C GLY A 493 3.42 -53.30 -2.41
N ILE A 494 4.74 -53.41 -2.59
CA ILE A 494 5.43 -52.80 -3.73
C ILE A 494 4.92 -53.45 -5.03
N GLY A 495 4.35 -52.65 -5.92
CA GLY A 495 3.79 -53.13 -7.19
C GLY A 495 2.60 -54.10 -7.05
N ALA A 496 1.91 -54.14 -5.90
CA ALA A 496 0.67 -54.90 -5.76
C ALA A 496 -0.42 -54.32 -6.67
N VAL A 497 -1.23 -55.16 -7.32
CA VAL A 497 -2.24 -54.73 -8.30
C VAL A 497 -3.57 -55.43 -8.07
N THR A 498 -4.65 -54.67 -7.94
CA THR A 498 -5.99 -55.12 -8.30
C THR A 498 -6.38 -54.46 -9.61
N THR A 499 -6.80 -55.23 -10.61
CA THR A 499 -7.09 -54.63 -11.93
C THR A 499 -8.40 -53.84 -11.92
N ALA A 500 -8.57 -52.93 -12.88
CA ALA A 500 -9.86 -52.28 -13.09
C ALA A 500 -10.97 -53.33 -13.28
N GLY A 501 -12.12 -53.12 -12.63
CA GLY A 501 -13.25 -54.06 -12.66
C GLY A 501 -13.18 -55.22 -11.66
N ALA A 502 -12.03 -55.45 -10.99
CA ALA A 502 -11.88 -56.47 -9.95
C ALA A 502 -12.51 -56.00 -8.61
N GLN A 503 -13.84 -55.90 -8.57
CA GLN A 503 -14.57 -55.43 -7.39
C GLN A 503 -14.29 -56.33 -6.18
N GLY A 504 -14.04 -55.73 -5.01
CA GLY A 504 -13.75 -56.47 -3.76
C GLY A 504 -12.45 -57.26 -3.77
N ALA A 505 -11.60 -57.10 -4.80
CA ALA A 505 -10.36 -57.86 -4.90
C ALA A 505 -9.33 -57.42 -3.85
N VAL A 506 -8.56 -58.37 -3.33
CA VAL A 506 -7.47 -58.14 -2.38
C VAL A 506 -6.17 -58.66 -2.98
N ALA A 507 -5.14 -57.82 -3.04
CA ALA A 507 -3.77 -58.17 -3.44
C ALA A 507 -2.80 -57.70 -2.34
N LEU A 508 -2.21 -58.63 -1.60
CA LEU A 508 -1.30 -58.36 -0.49
C LEU A 508 0.06 -59.00 -0.76
N GLY A 509 1.12 -58.21 -0.87
CA GLY A 509 2.50 -58.67 -1.08
C GLY A 509 3.19 -58.00 -2.27
N SER A 510 4.51 -58.19 -2.37
CA SER A 510 5.30 -57.63 -3.48
C SER A 510 4.83 -58.22 -4.81
N SER A 511 4.44 -57.35 -5.74
CA SER A 511 3.94 -57.72 -7.05
C SER A 511 2.69 -58.62 -7.02
N ALA A 512 1.93 -58.70 -5.92
CA ALA A 512 0.68 -59.45 -5.84
C ALA A 512 -0.32 -58.99 -6.90
N THR A 513 -1.13 -59.89 -7.49
CA THR A 513 -2.21 -59.47 -8.42
C THR A 513 -3.46 -60.31 -8.24
N SER A 514 -4.54 -59.57 -8.09
CA SER A 514 -5.89 -60.09 -8.00
C SER A 514 -6.73 -59.40 -9.07
N SER A 515 -7.16 -60.14 -10.09
CA SER A 515 -7.85 -59.57 -11.26
C SER A 515 -9.28 -60.07 -11.45
N GLY A 516 -9.74 -60.99 -10.60
CA GLY A 516 -11.12 -61.43 -10.55
C GLY A 516 -11.99 -60.55 -9.64
N ILE A 517 -13.31 -60.68 -9.77
CA ILE A 517 -14.25 -60.12 -8.80
C ILE A 517 -14.15 -60.95 -7.51
N ASN A 518 -14.09 -60.29 -6.36
CA ASN A 518 -13.94 -60.88 -5.03
C ASN A 518 -12.73 -61.83 -4.89
N SER A 519 -11.72 -61.71 -5.78
CA SER A 519 -10.56 -62.58 -5.74
C SER A 519 -9.55 -62.10 -4.69
N ILE A 520 -8.81 -63.04 -4.11
CA ILE A 520 -7.82 -62.76 -3.06
C ILE A 520 -6.48 -63.34 -3.48
N TYR A 521 -5.45 -62.49 -3.53
CA TYR A 521 -4.06 -62.87 -3.68
C TYR A 521 -3.27 -62.41 -2.47
N ILE A 522 -2.65 -63.33 -1.74
CA ILE A 522 -1.79 -63.00 -0.58
C ILE A 522 -0.44 -63.69 -0.77
N GLY A 523 0.61 -62.91 -1.01
CA GLY A 523 1.98 -63.37 -1.18
C GLY A 523 2.71 -62.62 -2.27
N SER A 524 4.01 -62.90 -2.41
CA SER A 524 4.84 -62.35 -3.47
C SER A 524 4.78 -63.19 -4.74
N ARG A 525 5.00 -62.56 -5.90
CA ARG A 525 5.20 -63.33 -7.14
C ARG A 525 6.20 -62.72 -8.10
N SER A 526 6.64 -63.56 -9.03
CA SER A 526 7.60 -63.29 -10.09
C SER A 526 6.87 -62.94 -11.40
N VAL A 527 6.11 -63.88 -12.02
CA VAL A 527 5.34 -63.66 -13.27
C VAL A 527 4.19 -64.70 -13.40
N GLY A 528 3.02 -64.32 -13.94
CA GLY A 528 1.96 -65.26 -14.36
C GLY A 528 1.13 -65.94 -13.26
N ALA A 529 1.59 -65.85 -12.01
CA ALA A 529 0.81 -66.18 -10.81
C ALA A 529 -0.22 -65.08 -10.49
N GLY A 530 -1.33 -65.44 -9.86
CA GLY A 530 -2.43 -64.52 -9.62
C GLY A 530 -3.74 -65.20 -9.26
N ALA A 531 -4.66 -64.44 -8.67
CA ALA A 531 -6.06 -64.82 -8.50
C ALA A 531 -6.85 -64.13 -9.61
N SER A 532 -7.11 -64.83 -10.72
CA SER A 532 -7.50 -64.17 -11.98
C SER A 532 -8.97 -64.32 -12.38
N ALA A 533 -9.77 -65.03 -11.60
CA ALA A 533 -11.18 -65.28 -11.86
C ALA A 533 -12.05 -64.98 -10.64
N GLN A 534 -13.36 -64.96 -10.82
CA GLN A 534 -14.31 -64.64 -9.75
C GLN A 534 -14.15 -65.58 -8.56
N ASN A 535 -14.12 -65.00 -7.34
CA ASN A 535 -13.94 -65.70 -6.07
C ASN A 535 -12.64 -66.55 -5.98
N ALA A 536 -11.69 -66.37 -6.89
CA ALA A 536 -10.43 -67.11 -6.86
C ALA A 536 -9.59 -66.70 -5.64
N ILE A 537 -9.03 -67.67 -4.94
CA ILE A 537 -8.18 -67.45 -3.76
C ILE A 537 -6.81 -68.05 -4.03
N ALA A 538 -5.77 -67.24 -3.96
CA ALA A 538 -4.37 -67.63 -4.10
C ALA A 538 -3.56 -67.13 -2.89
N VAL A 539 -2.94 -68.06 -2.14
CA VAL A 539 -2.16 -67.71 -0.94
C VAL A 539 -0.78 -68.36 -0.99
N GLY A 540 0.27 -67.54 -1.01
CA GLY A 540 1.67 -67.95 -0.95
C GLY A 540 2.48 -67.40 -2.13
N THR A 541 3.63 -68.03 -2.43
CA THR A 541 4.59 -67.50 -3.40
C THR A 541 4.41 -68.14 -4.76
N ASP A 542 4.20 -67.33 -5.81
CA ASP A 542 4.02 -67.78 -7.19
C ASP A 542 2.82 -68.74 -7.40
N VAL A 543 1.75 -68.54 -6.62
CA VAL A 543 0.52 -69.35 -6.69
C VAL A 543 -0.43 -68.88 -7.80
N ARG A 544 -1.14 -69.78 -8.48
CA ARG A 544 -2.12 -69.45 -9.54
C ARG A 544 -3.49 -70.05 -9.23
N ALA A 545 -4.49 -69.21 -9.06
CA ALA A 545 -5.91 -69.59 -9.01
C ALA A 545 -6.63 -68.90 -10.18
N SER A 546 -6.87 -69.64 -11.28
CA SER A 546 -7.22 -69.03 -12.57
C SER A 546 -8.66 -69.17 -13.03
N GLN A 547 -9.48 -69.94 -12.32
CA GLN A 547 -10.88 -70.19 -12.66
C GLN A 547 -11.83 -69.79 -11.52
N VAL A 548 -13.12 -69.72 -11.83
CA VAL A 548 -14.18 -69.35 -10.87
C VAL A 548 -14.14 -70.29 -9.66
N ASP A 549 -14.18 -69.72 -8.46
CA ASP A 549 -14.13 -70.41 -7.16
C ASP A 549 -12.87 -71.29 -6.95
N ALA A 550 -11.80 -71.10 -7.73
CA ALA A 550 -10.56 -71.84 -7.58
C ALA A 550 -9.79 -71.38 -6.33
N THR A 551 -9.30 -72.32 -5.52
CA THR A 551 -8.49 -72.05 -4.34
C THR A 551 -7.12 -72.70 -4.47
N ALA A 552 -6.04 -71.92 -4.41
CA ALA A 552 -4.67 -72.41 -4.43
C ALA A 552 -3.88 -71.85 -3.23
N ILE A 553 -3.17 -72.70 -2.49
CA ILE A 553 -2.42 -72.31 -1.28
C ILE A 553 -1.06 -73.03 -1.26
N GLY A 554 0.06 -72.31 -1.21
CA GLY A 554 1.40 -72.90 -1.08
C GLY A 554 2.50 -72.14 -1.83
N HIS A 555 3.45 -72.88 -2.42
CA HIS A 555 4.48 -72.35 -3.30
C HIS A 555 4.30 -72.98 -4.68
N VAL A 556 4.15 -72.17 -5.74
CA VAL A 556 3.88 -72.66 -7.11
C VAL A 556 2.64 -73.57 -7.19
N ALA A 557 1.69 -73.43 -6.26
CA ALA A 557 0.43 -74.18 -6.30
C ALA A 557 -0.46 -73.65 -7.44
N ILE A 558 -1.12 -74.53 -8.18
CA ILE A 558 -1.94 -74.19 -9.34
C ILE A 558 -3.33 -74.82 -9.21
N ALA A 559 -4.36 -74.00 -9.07
CA ALA A 559 -5.76 -74.38 -9.25
C ALA A 559 -6.30 -73.72 -10.53
N SER A 560 -6.48 -74.52 -11.58
CA SER A 560 -6.94 -74.04 -12.90
C SER A 560 -8.19 -74.74 -13.42
N GLY A 561 -8.86 -75.53 -12.59
CA GLY A 561 -10.23 -76.00 -12.83
C GLY A 561 -11.25 -75.12 -12.10
N VAL A 562 -12.51 -75.10 -12.59
CA VAL A 562 -13.61 -74.41 -11.89
C VAL A 562 -13.86 -75.10 -10.54
N SER A 563 -13.96 -74.32 -9.46
CA SER A 563 -14.10 -74.81 -8.08
C SER A 563 -12.98 -75.80 -7.65
N ALA A 564 -11.81 -75.75 -8.29
CA ALA A 564 -10.68 -76.62 -7.95
C ALA A 564 -9.93 -76.11 -6.70
N THR A 565 -9.44 -77.02 -5.87
CA THR A 565 -8.67 -76.73 -4.66
C THR A 565 -7.28 -77.37 -4.73
N ALA A 566 -6.21 -76.58 -4.71
CA ALA A 566 -4.82 -77.04 -4.66
C ALA A 566 -4.11 -76.50 -3.40
N VAL A 567 -3.78 -77.35 -2.44
CA VAL A 567 -3.11 -76.94 -1.19
C VAL A 567 -1.83 -77.73 -1.00
N GLY A 568 -0.68 -77.05 -1.05
CA GLY A 568 0.65 -77.64 -0.91
C GLY A 568 1.65 -77.05 -1.90
N SER A 569 2.94 -77.21 -1.62
CA SER A 569 3.98 -76.80 -2.56
C SER A 569 3.92 -77.67 -3.82
N ASN A 570 3.86 -77.03 -4.98
CA ASN A 570 3.71 -77.64 -6.30
C ASN A 570 2.44 -78.53 -6.46
N ALA A 571 1.37 -78.25 -5.69
CA ALA A 571 0.08 -78.91 -5.88
C ALA A 571 -0.61 -78.42 -7.16
N LEU A 572 -1.21 -79.33 -7.94
CA LEU A 572 -1.83 -79.07 -9.23
C LEU A 572 -3.24 -79.66 -9.30
N ALA A 573 -4.25 -78.79 -9.33
CA ALA A 573 -5.67 -79.14 -9.50
C ALA A 573 -6.22 -78.49 -10.80
N THR A 574 -6.40 -79.28 -11.85
CA THR A 574 -6.69 -78.74 -13.20
C THR A 574 -8.10 -78.96 -13.72
N ALA A 575 -8.83 -79.94 -13.20
CA ALA A 575 -10.21 -80.22 -13.62
C ALA A 575 -11.25 -79.60 -12.68
N THR A 576 -12.49 -79.52 -13.14
CA THR A 576 -13.61 -78.99 -12.37
C THR A 576 -13.82 -79.81 -11.09
N ASN A 577 -13.94 -79.14 -9.94
CA ASN A 577 -14.07 -79.74 -8.61
C ASN A 577 -12.87 -80.60 -8.15
N ASP A 578 -11.70 -80.51 -8.80
CA ASP A 578 -10.51 -81.25 -8.38
C ASP A 578 -10.03 -80.79 -7.00
N VAL A 579 -9.52 -81.73 -6.20
CA VAL A 579 -8.89 -81.44 -4.90
C VAL A 579 -7.52 -82.10 -4.83
N ALA A 580 -6.45 -81.30 -4.92
CA ALA A 580 -5.06 -81.72 -4.75
C ALA A 580 -4.53 -81.22 -3.40
N LEU A 581 -4.22 -82.13 -2.46
CA LEU A 581 -3.72 -81.79 -1.12
C LEU A 581 -2.35 -82.45 -0.88
N GLY A 582 -1.34 -81.65 -0.55
CA GLY A 582 0.02 -82.09 -0.21
C GLY A 582 1.10 -81.61 -1.18
N PHE A 583 2.35 -81.93 -0.86
CA PHE A 583 3.52 -81.64 -1.69
C PHE A 583 3.47 -82.46 -2.99
N ASN A 584 3.61 -81.81 -4.15
CA ASN A 584 3.53 -82.44 -5.48
C ASN A 584 2.21 -83.21 -5.75
N ALA A 585 1.13 -82.89 -5.03
CA ALA A 585 -0.17 -83.52 -5.30
C ALA A 585 -0.67 -83.09 -6.69
N VAL A 586 -0.98 -84.05 -7.57
CA VAL A 586 -1.51 -83.80 -8.91
C VAL A 586 -2.80 -84.57 -9.11
N THR A 587 -3.87 -83.89 -9.50
CA THR A 587 -5.09 -84.54 -9.98
C THR A 587 -5.06 -84.65 -11.50
N ASN A 588 -5.47 -85.79 -12.03
CA ASN A 588 -5.60 -86.02 -13.47
C ASN A 588 -7.10 -86.13 -13.74
N GLY A 589 -7.68 -85.21 -14.52
CA GLY A 589 -9.13 -84.94 -14.66
C GLY A 589 -10.01 -86.05 -15.22
N ALA A 590 -9.82 -87.30 -14.79
CA ALA A 590 -10.49 -88.50 -15.27
C ALA A 590 -11.46 -89.06 -14.23
N LEU A 591 -12.46 -88.29 -13.80
CA LEU A 591 -13.66 -88.84 -13.14
C LEU A 591 -14.91 -88.07 -13.57
N ASN A 592 -15.28 -88.20 -14.84
CA ASN A 592 -16.67 -87.99 -15.26
C ASN A 592 -17.26 -89.37 -15.59
N GLY A 593 -17.83 -90.02 -14.58
CA GLY A 593 -18.45 -91.34 -14.68
C GLY A 593 -18.80 -91.88 -13.30
N GLY A 594 -20.05 -91.67 -12.87
CA GLY A 594 -20.48 -91.93 -11.50
C GLY A 594 -20.38 -93.38 -11.02
N SER A 595 -20.14 -93.55 -9.72
CA SER A 595 -20.77 -94.57 -8.87
C SER A 595 -20.43 -94.23 -7.41
N GLY A 596 -21.39 -94.45 -6.51
CA GLY A 596 -21.32 -93.96 -5.14
C GLY A 596 -20.43 -94.77 -4.20
N GLY A 597 -20.18 -94.14 -3.05
CA GLY A 597 -20.17 -94.81 -1.75
C GLY A 597 -18.84 -95.36 -1.23
N ARG A 598 -18.60 -94.99 0.04
CA ARG A 598 -17.89 -95.69 1.13
C ARG A 598 -16.37 -95.55 1.25
N ASP A 599 -16.02 -95.02 2.44
CA ASP A 599 -15.08 -95.55 3.44
C ASP A 599 -13.62 -95.77 2.98
N ARG A 600 -12.58 -95.31 3.69
CA ARG A 600 -12.26 -95.69 5.07
C ARG A 600 -11.01 -94.95 5.56
N ALA A 601 -10.93 -94.84 6.88
CA ALA A 601 -9.86 -94.29 7.71
C ALA A 601 -8.50 -95.01 7.60
N GLY A 602 -7.45 -94.39 8.13
CA GLY A 602 -6.22 -95.10 8.49
C GLY A 602 -5.03 -94.26 8.97
N LYS A 603 -5.00 -93.99 10.29
CA LYS A 603 -3.90 -93.52 11.16
C LYS A 603 -3.50 -92.05 11.17
#